data_AF-A0A3E1EAL7-F1
#
_entry.id   AF-A0A3E1EAL7-F1
#
_cell.length_a   1.000
_cell.length_b   1.000
_cell.length_c   1.000
_cell.angle_alpha   90.00
_cell.angle_beta   90.00
_cell.angle_gamma   90.00
#
_symmetry.space_group_name_H-M   'P 1'
#
loop_
_entity.id
_entity.type
_entity.pdbx_description
1 polymer ?
#
loop_
_entity_poly.entity_id
_entity_poly.type
_entity_poly.pdbx_seq_one_letter_code
_entity_poly.pdbx_strand_id
1 'polypeptide(L)'
;MRLDTLPTEWREKWSALSGQYALAGYLGWVGREAAGAVFRRGADRWDDRDLLARVNALEGKLRSLPDQALQAASRHLRAGEAGEMDPSRVTDAFALVREAARRVLGMRHHDVQILGALAMCRGAVAEMATG
;
A
#
# COMPACT_ATOMS: atom_id res chain seq x y z
N MET A 1 24.72 -25.60 22.23
CA MET A 1 25.18 -25.88 23.61
C MET A 1 24.35 -27.05 24.12
N ARG A 2 24.95 -28.18 24.52
CA ARG A 2 24.17 -29.34 25.00
C ARG A 2 23.76 -29.10 26.47
N LEU A 3 22.49 -29.34 26.79
CA LEU A 3 21.88 -29.02 28.09
C LEU A 3 22.29 -30.00 29.22
N ASP A 4 22.89 -31.13 28.85
CA ASP A 4 23.34 -32.22 29.70
C ASP A 4 24.67 -31.94 30.43
N THR A 5 25.34 -30.82 30.14
CA THR A 5 26.57 -30.39 30.81
C THR A 5 26.36 -29.29 31.86
N LEU A 6 25.14 -28.80 32.03
CA LEU A 6 24.83 -27.74 33.01
C LEU A 6 24.62 -28.31 34.42
N PRO A 7 24.93 -27.54 35.48
CA PRO A 7 24.59 -27.90 36.86
C PRO A 7 23.08 -28.15 37.03
N THR A 8 22.71 -29.06 37.94
CA THR A 8 21.34 -29.57 38.09
C THR A 8 20.33 -28.45 38.41
N GLU A 9 20.72 -27.51 39.26
CA GLU A 9 19.90 -26.35 39.62
C GLU A 9 19.67 -25.37 38.44
N TRP A 10 20.57 -25.37 37.45
CA TRP A 10 20.39 -24.59 36.22
C TRP A 10 19.48 -25.30 35.23
N ARG A 11 19.50 -26.64 35.15
CA ARG A 11 18.60 -27.40 34.27
C ARG A 11 17.14 -27.25 34.65
N GLU A 12 16.83 -27.26 35.94
CA GLU A 12 15.46 -27.05 36.43
C GLU A 12 14.94 -25.65 36.11
N LYS A 13 15.78 -24.62 36.30
CA LYS A 13 15.46 -23.23 35.91
C LYS A 13 15.26 -23.09 34.39
N TRP A 14 16.10 -23.73 33.58
CA TRP A 14 15.98 -23.70 32.12
C TRP A 14 14.76 -24.46 31.60
N SER A 15 14.40 -25.59 32.21
CA SER A 15 13.18 -26.33 31.87
C SER A 15 11.92 -25.50 32.16
N ALA A 16 11.87 -24.80 33.30
CA ALA A 16 10.77 -23.91 33.66
C ALA A 16 10.66 -22.67 32.74
N LEU A 17 11.80 -22.13 32.28
CA LEU A 17 11.84 -21.01 31.33
C LEU A 17 11.46 -21.44 29.91
N SER A 18 11.85 -22.64 29.47
CA SER A 18 11.59 -23.14 28.10
C SER A 18 10.10 -23.30 27.75
N GLY A 19 9.24 -23.60 28.75
CA GLY A 19 7.78 -23.62 28.58
C GLY A 19 7.18 -22.26 28.24
N GLN A 20 7.80 -21.16 28.69
CA GLN A 20 7.38 -19.79 28.36
C GLN A 20 7.83 -19.36 26.95
N TYR A 21 8.94 -19.91 26.44
CA TYR A 21 9.44 -19.63 25.09
C TYR A 21 8.62 -20.30 23.98
N ALA A 22 7.91 -21.40 24.26
CA ALA A 22 6.95 -21.98 23.30
C ALA A 22 5.78 -21.03 23.03
N LEU A 23 5.27 -20.37 24.08
CA LEU A 23 4.21 -19.36 23.95
C LEU A 23 4.75 -18.08 23.29
N ALA A 24 5.97 -17.64 23.61
CA ALA A 24 6.60 -16.50 22.93
C ALA A 24 6.85 -16.78 21.43
N GLY A 25 7.23 -18.01 21.08
CA GLY A 25 7.37 -18.48 19.70
C GLY A 25 6.03 -18.55 18.97
N TYR A 26 4.99 -19.08 19.61
CA TYR A 26 3.63 -19.15 19.08
C TYR A 26 2.99 -17.76 18.93
N LEU A 27 3.08 -16.91 19.94
CA LEU A 27 2.62 -15.51 19.88
C LEU A 27 3.42 -14.71 18.85
N GLY A 28 4.72 -14.98 18.70
CA GLY A 28 5.54 -14.41 17.65
C GLY A 28 5.14 -14.91 16.25
N TRP A 29 4.78 -16.19 16.11
CA TRP A 29 4.29 -16.76 14.84
C TRP A 29 2.89 -16.24 14.49
N VAL A 30 1.94 -16.26 15.43
CA VAL A 30 0.60 -15.66 15.27
C VAL A 30 0.72 -14.16 15.00
N GLY A 31 1.63 -13.46 15.69
CA GLY A 31 1.90 -12.04 15.45
C GLY A 31 2.43 -11.77 14.05
N ARG A 32 3.36 -12.60 13.54
CA ARG A 32 3.86 -12.52 12.16
C ARG A 32 2.83 -12.91 11.12
N GLU A 33 1.98 -13.91 11.37
CA GLU A 33 0.90 -14.30 10.46
C GLU A 33 -0.24 -13.28 10.44
N ALA A 34 -0.60 -12.71 11.59
CA ALA A 34 -1.58 -11.64 11.69
C ALA A 34 -1.03 -10.34 11.06
N ALA A 35 0.23 -9.98 11.34
CA ALA A 35 0.88 -8.85 10.68
C ALA A 35 1.01 -9.09 9.18
N GLY A 36 1.39 -10.30 8.77
CA GLY A 36 1.45 -10.71 7.36
C GLY A 36 0.10 -10.71 6.69
N ALA A 37 -0.98 -11.10 7.37
CA ALA A 37 -2.35 -11.03 6.86
C ALA A 37 -2.87 -9.59 6.75
N VAL A 38 -2.49 -8.71 7.69
CA VAL A 38 -2.76 -7.27 7.62
C VAL A 38 -1.99 -6.63 6.44
N PHE A 39 -0.74 -7.02 6.22
CA PHE A 39 0.09 -6.52 5.11
C PHE A 39 -0.35 -7.07 3.74
N ARG A 40 -0.71 -8.36 3.66
CA ARG A 40 -1.17 -9.02 2.42
C ARG A 40 -2.55 -8.52 1.96
N ARG A 41 -3.35 -7.92 2.83
CA ARG A 41 -4.70 -7.42 2.50
C ARG A 41 -4.70 -6.26 1.47
N GLY A 42 -3.55 -5.68 1.16
CA GLY A 42 -3.40 -4.62 0.17
C GLY A 42 -2.85 -5.05 -1.20
N ALA A 43 -2.02 -6.10 -1.25
CA ALA A 43 -1.12 -6.33 -2.39
C ALA A 43 -1.80 -6.71 -3.72
N ASP A 44 -3.02 -7.28 -3.66
CA ASP A 44 -3.67 -7.95 -4.80
C ASP A 44 -4.98 -7.27 -5.27
N ARG A 45 -5.12 -5.95 -5.04
CA ARG A 45 -6.35 -5.23 -5.39
C ARG A 45 -6.49 -4.94 -6.89
N TRP A 46 -5.38 -4.83 -7.62
CA TRP A 46 -5.35 -4.52 -9.06
C TRP A 46 -3.94 -4.68 -9.65
N ASP A 47 -3.86 -4.71 -10.98
CA ASP A 47 -2.60 -4.58 -11.73
C ASP A 47 -2.27 -3.09 -11.98
N ASP A 48 -1.10 -2.65 -11.50
CA ASP A 48 -0.69 -1.24 -11.59
C ASP A 48 -0.51 -0.76 -13.05
N ARG A 49 -0.11 -1.65 -13.98
CA ARG A 49 0.06 -1.31 -15.41
C ARG A 49 -1.29 -1.12 -16.09
N ASP A 50 -2.26 -1.97 -15.75
CA ASP A 50 -3.63 -1.83 -16.24
C ASP A 50 -4.26 -0.53 -15.77
N LEU A 51 -4.08 -0.15 -14.51
CA LEU A 51 -4.57 1.14 -13.99
C LEU A 51 -3.86 2.31 -14.66
N LEU A 52 -2.54 2.25 -14.84
CA LEU A 52 -1.79 3.26 -15.58
C LEU A 52 -2.36 3.45 -17.01
N ALA A 53 -2.65 2.36 -17.72
CA ALA A 53 -3.22 2.44 -19.06
C ALA A 53 -4.58 3.16 -19.06
N ARG A 54 -5.43 2.89 -18.06
CA ARG A 54 -6.72 3.59 -17.88
C ARG A 54 -6.53 5.07 -17.54
N VAL A 55 -5.57 5.39 -16.67
CA VAL A 55 -5.21 6.79 -16.35
C VAL A 55 -4.76 7.54 -17.61
N ASN A 56 -3.89 6.92 -18.42
CA ASN A 56 -3.43 7.48 -19.69
C ASN A 56 -4.60 7.72 -20.66
N ALA A 57 -5.56 6.80 -20.73
CA ALA A 57 -6.73 6.94 -21.59
C ALA A 57 -7.65 8.12 -21.20
N LEU A 58 -7.70 8.49 -19.92
CA LEU A 58 -8.50 9.63 -19.43
C LEU A 58 -7.84 11.00 -19.67
N GLU A 59 -6.53 11.04 -19.93
CA GLU A 59 -5.77 12.29 -20.03
C GLU A 59 -6.35 13.24 -21.09
N GLY A 60 -6.65 12.74 -22.29
CA GLY A 60 -7.22 13.55 -23.37
C GLY A 60 -8.57 14.17 -22.99
N LYS A 61 -9.44 13.39 -22.34
CA LYS A 61 -10.76 13.83 -21.90
C LYS A 61 -10.66 14.88 -20.80
N LEU A 62 -9.81 14.67 -19.80
CA LEU A 62 -9.65 15.63 -18.70
C LEU A 62 -9.00 16.93 -19.16
N ARG A 63 -8.05 16.84 -20.10
CA ARG A 63 -7.40 18.02 -20.69
C ARG A 63 -8.39 18.95 -21.38
N SER A 64 -9.45 18.42 -21.99
CA SER A 64 -10.48 19.24 -22.65
C SER A 64 -11.51 19.85 -21.68
N LEU A 65 -11.50 19.49 -20.40
CA LEU A 65 -12.46 20.01 -19.43
C LEU A 65 -12.04 21.38 -18.88
N PRO A 66 -13.01 22.27 -18.57
CA PRO A 66 -12.72 23.50 -17.85
C PRO A 66 -12.42 23.22 -16.37
N ASP A 67 -11.72 24.14 -15.70
CA ASP A 67 -11.33 24.00 -14.28
C ASP A 67 -12.52 23.72 -13.36
N GLN A 68 -13.66 24.37 -13.60
CA GLN A 68 -14.88 24.15 -12.81
C GLN A 68 -15.36 22.70 -12.88
N ALA A 69 -15.25 22.06 -14.05
CA ALA A 69 -15.62 20.66 -14.22
C ALA A 69 -14.64 19.72 -13.50
N LEU A 70 -13.34 20.02 -13.51
CA LEU A 70 -12.34 19.27 -12.75
C LEU A 70 -12.56 19.38 -11.24
N GLN A 71 -12.89 20.57 -10.74
CA GLN A 71 -13.24 20.79 -9.33
C GLN A 71 -14.53 20.05 -8.94
N ALA A 72 -15.53 20.02 -9.82
CA ALA A 72 -16.75 19.23 -9.62
C ALA A 72 -16.43 17.72 -9.54
N ALA A 73 -15.62 17.20 -10.45
CA ALA A 73 -15.16 15.80 -10.43
C ALA A 73 -14.42 15.47 -9.13
N SER A 74 -13.54 16.37 -8.66
CA SER A 74 -12.84 16.24 -7.37
C SER A 74 -13.81 16.12 -6.19
N ARG A 75 -14.84 16.97 -6.15
CA ARG A 75 -15.89 16.91 -5.12
C ARG A 75 -16.68 15.61 -5.18
N HIS A 76 -17.02 15.14 -6.38
CA HIS A 76 -17.73 13.88 -6.56
C HIS A 76 -16.92 12.69 -6.06
N LEU A 77 -15.62 12.64 -6.35
CA LEU A 77 -14.72 11.60 -5.83
C LEU A 77 -14.66 11.62 -4.30
N ARG A 78 -14.62 12.80 -3.67
CA ARG A 78 -14.61 12.91 -2.19
C ARG A 78 -15.93 12.51 -1.53
N ALA A 79 -17.05 12.70 -2.21
CA ALA A 79 -18.39 12.44 -1.66
C ALA A 79 -18.77 10.95 -1.63
N GLY A 80 -18.06 10.09 -2.37
CA GLY A 80 -18.27 8.65 -2.29
C GLY A 80 -17.90 8.09 -0.92
N GLU A 81 -18.62 7.07 -0.45
CA GLU A 81 -18.38 6.44 0.85
C GLU A 81 -16.91 6.00 0.98
N ALA A 82 -16.30 6.32 2.12
CA ALA A 82 -14.88 6.09 2.42
C ALA A 82 -14.48 4.59 2.52
N GLY A 83 -15.36 3.68 2.09
CA GLY A 83 -15.28 2.26 2.38
C GLY A 83 -14.44 1.43 1.41
N GLU A 84 -14.42 1.77 0.11
CA GLU A 84 -13.77 0.91 -0.89
C GLU A 84 -12.90 1.70 -1.87
N MET A 85 -11.60 1.38 -1.85
CA MET A 85 -10.68 1.72 -2.93
C MET A 85 -10.91 0.72 -4.04
N ASP A 86 -11.81 1.03 -4.96
CA ASP A 86 -11.98 0.26 -6.20
C ASP A 86 -11.07 0.79 -7.33
N PRO A 87 -10.72 -0.05 -8.31
CA PRO A 87 -9.87 0.35 -9.45
C PRO A 87 -10.37 1.56 -10.25
N SER A 88 -11.70 1.75 -10.36
CA SER A 88 -12.29 2.84 -11.13
C SER A 88 -12.07 4.18 -10.43
N ARG A 89 -12.38 4.26 -9.13
CA ARG A 89 -12.18 5.46 -8.32
C ARG A 89 -10.72 5.84 -8.24
N VAL A 90 -9.84 4.86 -8.08
CA VAL A 90 -8.38 5.07 -8.09
C VAL A 90 -7.94 5.64 -9.44
N THR A 91 -8.38 5.04 -10.55
CA THR A 91 -8.09 5.53 -11.90
C THR A 91 -8.51 6.99 -12.09
N ASP A 92 -9.76 7.33 -11.76
CA ASP A 92 -10.30 8.68 -11.92
C ASP A 92 -9.55 9.70 -11.05
N ALA A 93 -9.22 9.33 -9.82
CA ALA A 93 -8.45 10.18 -8.91
C ALA A 93 -7.04 10.47 -9.44
N PHE A 94 -6.31 9.45 -9.90
CA PHE A 94 -4.96 9.63 -10.43
C PHE A 94 -4.94 10.44 -11.74
N ALA A 95 -5.91 10.22 -12.62
CA ALA A 95 -6.05 11.02 -13.84
C ALA A 95 -6.34 12.49 -13.52
N LEU A 96 -7.21 12.75 -12.54
CA LEU A 96 -7.52 14.10 -12.08
C LEU A 96 -6.33 14.81 -11.44
N VAL A 97 -5.57 14.10 -10.57
CA VAL A 97 -4.35 14.64 -9.95
C VAL A 97 -3.28 14.95 -11.01
N ARG A 98 -3.12 14.09 -12.02
CA ARG A 98 -2.19 14.34 -13.13
C ARG A 98 -2.55 15.62 -13.88
N GLU A 99 -3.83 15.81 -14.21
CA GLU A 99 -4.28 17.01 -14.91
C GLU A 99 -4.19 18.26 -14.03
N ALA A 100 -4.48 18.16 -12.73
CA ALA A 100 -4.32 19.25 -11.78
C ALA A 100 -2.86 19.68 -11.66
N ALA A 101 -1.92 18.75 -11.53
CA ALA A 101 -0.49 19.05 -11.48
C ALA A 101 0.01 19.70 -12.78
N ARG A 102 -0.48 19.23 -13.94
CA ARG A 102 -0.17 19.84 -15.24
C ARG A 102 -0.59 21.31 -15.30
N ARG A 103 -1.78 21.65 -14.78
CA ARG A 103 -2.30 23.04 -14.80
C ARG A 103 -1.66 23.93 -13.75
N VAL A 104 -1.50 23.43 -12.53
CA VAL A 104 -1.10 24.24 -11.36
C VAL A 104 0.41 24.34 -11.23
N LEU A 105 1.13 23.24 -11.49
CA LEU A 105 2.59 23.15 -11.31
C LEU A 105 3.35 23.17 -12.63
N GLY A 106 2.65 23.10 -13.77
CA GLY A 106 3.28 22.93 -15.08
C GLY A 106 3.95 21.56 -15.27
N MET A 107 3.67 20.60 -14.37
CA MET A 107 4.31 19.28 -14.35
C MET A 107 3.31 18.18 -14.66
N ARG A 108 3.52 17.47 -15.77
CA ARG A 108 2.78 16.25 -16.07
C ARG A 108 3.49 15.08 -15.38
N HIS A 109 2.82 14.43 -14.44
CA HIS A 109 3.34 13.21 -13.81
C HIS A 109 3.74 12.16 -14.86
N HIS A 110 4.97 11.69 -14.80
CA HIS A 110 5.45 10.59 -15.62
C HIS A 110 4.76 9.28 -15.25
N ASP A 111 4.81 8.31 -16.16
CA ASP A 111 4.14 7.02 -15.98
C ASP A 111 4.73 6.23 -14.80
N VAL A 112 6.05 6.30 -14.61
CA VAL A 112 6.74 5.72 -13.44
C VAL A 112 6.34 6.36 -12.11
N GLN A 113 5.99 7.65 -12.11
CA GLN A 113 5.51 8.34 -10.90
C GLN A 113 4.10 7.88 -10.53
N ILE A 114 3.23 7.68 -11.52
CA ILE A 114 1.90 7.10 -11.30
C ILE A 114 2.01 5.66 -10.81
N LEU A 115 2.89 4.83 -11.41
CA LEU A 115 3.12 3.47 -10.95
C LEU A 115 3.61 3.42 -9.49
N GLY A 116 4.58 4.26 -9.12
CA GLY A 116 5.04 4.36 -7.73
C GLY A 116 3.90 4.75 -6.78
N ALA A 117 3.04 5.68 -7.19
CA ALA A 117 1.90 6.09 -6.38
C ALA A 117 0.79 5.03 -6.28
N LEU A 118 0.55 4.26 -7.35
CA LEU A 118 -0.37 3.10 -7.33
C LEU A 118 0.13 2.00 -6.38
N ALA A 119 1.44 1.72 -6.39
CA ALA A 119 2.07 0.80 -5.44
C ALA A 119 1.85 1.25 -3.99
N MET A 120 2.05 2.54 -3.68
CA MET A 120 1.76 3.10 -2.36
C MET A 120 0.27 3.01 -1.99
N CYS A 121 -0.62 3.25 -2.96
CA CYS A 121 -2.07 3.19 -2.76
C CYS A 121 -2.55 1.78 -2.34
N ARG A 122 -1.91 0.72 -2.85
CA ARG A 122 -2.18 -0.67 -2.45
C ARG A 122 -1.38 -1.14 -1.23
N GLY A 123 -0.68 -0.24 -0.54
CA GLY A 123 0.05 -0.54 0.70
C GLY A 123 1.45 -1.11 0.52
N ALA A 124 2.03 -1.02 -0.68
CA ALA A 124 3.42 -1.38 -0.93
C ALA A 124 4.38 -0.19 -0.74
N VAL A 125 5.66 -0.48 -0.56
CA VAL A 125 6.72 0.53 -0.60
C VAL A 125 7.16 0.71 -2.05
N ALA A 126 7.11 1.94 -2.56
CA ALA A 126 7.60 2.27 -3.88
C ALA A 126 9.09 2.61 -3.81
N GLU A 127 9.94 1.76 -4.37
CA GLU A 127 11.35 2.05 -4.58
C GLU A 127 11.52 2.82 -5.90
N MET A 128 11.99 4.06 -5.81
CA MET A 128 12.31 4.90 -6.96
C MET A 128 13.71 5.49 -6.76
N ALA A 129 14.53 5.47 -7.81
CA ALA A 129 15.83 6.11 -7.79
C ALA A 129 15.69 7.61 -7.54
N THR A 130 16.68 8.21 -6.88
CA THR A 130 16.71 9.65 -6.66
C THR A 130 16.91 10.39 -7.98
N GLY A 131 16.00 11.32 -8.30
CA GLY A 131 16.06 12.15 -9.50
C GLY A 131 15.30 11.52 -10.66
#